data_AF-S7U1K7-F1
#
_entry.id   AF-S7U1K7-F1
#
_cell.length_a   1.000
_cell.length_b   1.000
_cell.length_c   1.000
_cell.angle_alpha   90.00
_cell.angle_beta   90.00
_cell.angle_gamma   90.00
#
_symmetry.space_group_name_H-M   'P 1'
#
loop_
_entity.id
_entity.type
_entity.pdbx_description
1 polymer ?
#
loop_
_entity_poly.entity_id
_entity_poly.type
_entity_poly.pdbx_seq_one_letter_code
_entity_poly.pdbx_strand_id
1 'polypeptide(L)'
;MTEKIHIDVLTLDSVQCAACGYMMESIAALPPQIQTLIEYREWSVKTAEGVARFTALRGKVLPTICIEGDLVFQSIIPQYEELIDALAARAPGEAVRDRLLSLRDAGFDFDRIKENLEKAGAGRNTRTGK
;
A
#
# COMPACT_ATOMS: atom_id res chain seq x y z
N MET A 1 -4.38 -21.85 5.69
CA MET A 1 -4.69 -20.60 4.95
C MET A 1 -3.54 -19.65 5.24
N THR A 2 -2.89 -19.10 4.22
CA THR A 2 -1.82 -18.11 4.43
C THR A 2 -2.51 -16.78 4.77
N GLU A 3 -2.49 -16.38 6.03
CA GLU A 3 -3.05 -15.09 6.47
C GLU A 3 -2.22 -13.97 5.85
N LYS A 4 -2.82 -13.22 4.93
CA LYS A 4 -2.22 -12.03 4.32
C LYS A 4 -2.48 -10.82 5.20
N ILE A 5 -1.57 -9.85 5.14
CA ILE A 5 -1.73 -8.57 5.83
C ILE A 5 -2.60 -7.66 4.95
N HIS A 6 -3.70 -7.15 5.51
CA HIS A 6 -4.63 -6.27 4.81
C HIS A 6 -4.20 -4.81 4.95
N ILE A 7 -4.24 -4.11 3.84
CA ILE A 7 -3.87 -2.71 3.75
C ILE A 7 -5.02 -1.94 3.10
N ASP A 8 -5.57 -0.97 3.81
CA ASP A 8 -6.57 -0.05 3.27
C ASP A 8 -5.89 1.29 2.97
N VAL A 9 -5.97 1.76 1.73
CA VAL A 9 -5.43 3.07 1.35
C VAL A 9 -6.58 4.03 1.12
N LEU A 10 -6.76 4.94 2.06
CA LEU A 10 -7.78 5.98 2.00
C LEU A 10 -7.28 7.12 1.11
N THR A 11 -7.95 7.39 0.00
CA THR A 11 -7.53 8.40 -0.98
C THR A 11 -8.67 9.33 -1.37
N LEU A 12 -8.33 10.47 -1.96
CA LEU A 12 -9.29 11.24 -2.74
C LEU A 12 -9.48 10.58 -4.11
N ASP A 13 -8.37 10.41 -4.84
CA ASP A 13 -8.34 9.84 -6.19
C ASP A 13 -6.87 9.57 -6.60
N SER A 14 -6.44 8.31 -6.70
CA SER A 14 -5.06 7.98 -7.07
C SER A 14 -4.67 8.37 -8.50
N VAL A 15 -5.64 8.59 -9.39
CA VAL A 15 -5.41 8.90 -10.81
C VAL A 15 -5.16 10.39 -11.03
N GLN A 16 -5.85 11.25 -10.28
CA GLN A 16 -5.85 12.71 -10.44
C GLN A 16 -5.12 13.44 -9.32
N CYS A 17 -5.02 12.86 -8.12
CA CYS A 17 -4.31 13.45 -6.99
C CYS A 17 -2.90 12.87 -6.89
N ALA A 18 -1.88 13.69 -7.16
CA ALA A 18 -0.47 13.27 -7.16
C ALA A 18 -0.05 12.58 -5.84
N ALA A 19 -0.40 13.15 -4.69
CA ALA A 19 -0.07 12.56 -3.39
C ALA A 19 -0.74 11.19 -3.17
N CYS A 20 -2.00 11.03 -3.61
CA CYS A 20 -2.69 9.74 -3.55
C CYS A 20 -2.03 8.71 -4.47
N GLY A 21 -1.62 9.15 -5.67
CA GLY A 21 -0.86 8.34 -6.62
C GLY A 21 0.45 7.83 -6.02
N TYR A 22 1.28 8.71 -5.45
CA TYR A 22 2.53 8.32 -4.79
C TYR A 22 2.32 7.36 -3.62
N MET A 23 1.25 7.55 -2.85
CA MET A 23 0.92 6.65 -1.74
C MET A 23 0.56 5.24 -2.25
N MET A 24 -0.26 5.13 -3.30
CA MET A 24 -0.53 3.84 -3.94
C MET A 24 0.73 3.22 -4.55
N GLU A 25 1.58 4.04 -5.17
CA GLU A 25 2.82 3.60 -5.80
C GLU A 25 3.81 3.03 -4.77
N SER A 26 3.88 3.60 -3.57
CA SER A 26 4.73 3.09 -2.48
C SER A 26 4.43 1.63 -2.11
N ILE A 27 3.16 1.21 -2.19
CA ILE A 27 2.73 -0.16 -1.93
C ILE A 27 2.91 -1.02 -3.19
N ALA A 28 2.55 -0.49 -4.36
CA ALA A 28 2.68 -1.20 -5.64
C ALA A 28 4.13 -1.56 -5.98
N ALA A 29 5.09 -0.71 -5.58
CA ALA A 29 6.52 -0.89 -5.81
C ALA A 29 7.18 -1.94 -4.90
N LEU A 30 6.48 -2.45 -3.87
CA LEU A 30 6.99 -3.53 -3.03
C LEU A 30 7.37 -4.76 -3.87
N PRO A 31 8.39 -5.53 -3.48
CA PRO A 31 8.89 -6.63 -4.28
C PRO A 31 7.85 -7.73 -4.36
N PRO A 32 7.88 -8.56 -5.41
CA PRO A 32 6.90 -9.62 -5.61
C PRO A 32 6.80 -10.59 -4.42
N GLN A 33 7.90 -10.81 -3.68
CA GLN A 33 7.84 -11.66 -2.48
C GLN A 33 6.96 -11.04 -1.38
N ILE A 34 6.99 -9.72 -1.20
CA ILE A 34 6.14 -9.02 -0.24
C ILE A 34 4.71 -8.91 -0.77
N GLN A 35 4.54 -8.66 -2.07
CA GLN A 35 3.22 -8.64 -2.72
C GLN A 35 2.43 -9.94 -2.50
N THR A 36 3.10 -11.09 -2.32
CA THR A 36 2.41 -12.36 -2.00
C THR A 36 1.91 -12.47 -0.57
N LEU A 37 2.43 -11.63 0.34
CA LEU A 37 2.13 -11.62 1.77
C LEU A 37 1.07 -10.57 2.14
N ILE A 38 0.74 -9.66 1.24
CA ILE A 38 -0.18 -8.56 1.49
C ILE A 38 -1.39 -8.60 0.55
N GLU A 39 -2.46 -7.97 1.00
CA GLU A 39 -3.62 -7.62 0.18
C GLU A 39 -3.94 -6.15 0.43
N TYR A 40 -3.95 -5.33 -0.63
CA TYR A 40 -4.21 -3.90 -0.48
C TYR A 40 -5.37 -3.45 -1.37
N ARG A 41 -6.13 -2.47 -0.87
CA ARG A 41 -7.25 -1.87 -1.59
C ARG A 41 -7.28 -0.36 -1.43
N GLU A 42 -7.49 0.34 -2.53
CA GLU A 42 -7.78 1.78 -2.52
C GLU A 42 -9.26 2.02 -2.18
N TRP A 43 -9.50 3.01 -1.33
CA TRP A 43 -10.81 3.51 -0.96
C TRP A 43 -10.89 5.00 -1.26
N SER A 44 -11.38 5.33 -2.46
CA SER A 44 -11.61 6.71 -2.85
C SER A 44 -12.85 7.28 -2.15
N VAL A 45 -12.68 8.38 -1.41
CA VAL A 45 -13.78 9.11 -0.76
C VAL A 45 -14.73 9.80 -1.76
N LYS A 46 -14.48 9.70 -3.08
CA LYS A 46 -15.47 10.07 -4.10
C LYS A 46 -16.61 9.06 -4.22
N THR A 47 -16.43 7.86 -3.69
CA THR A 47 -17.43 6.78 -3.72
C THR A 47 -18.09 6.63 -2.35
N ALA A 48 -19.36 6.22 -2.32
CA ALA A 48 -20.07 5.96 -1.07
C ALA A 48 -19.36 4.87 -0.22
N GLU A 49 -18.80 3.86 -0.91
CA GLU A 49 -18.04 2.78 -0.28
C GLU A 49 -16.76 3.31 0.40
N GLY A 50 -16.01 4.18 -0.28
CA GLY A 50 -14.81 4.80 0.28
C GLY A 50 -15.11 5.77 1.42
N VAL A 51 -16.21 6.53 1.36
CA VAL A 51 -16.66 7.38 2.49
C VAL A 51 -17.02 6.52 3.71
N ALA A 52 -17.73 5.41 3.49
CA ALA A 52 -18.06 4.47 4.56
C ALA A 52 -16.80 3.86 5.19
N ARG A 53 -15.83 3.44 4.37
CA ARG A 53 -14.55 2.91 4.85
C ARG A 53 -13.72 3.95 5.59
N PHE A 54 -13.60 5.16 5.05
CA PHE A 54 -12.90 6.28 5.70
C PHE A 54 -13.47 6.56 7.09
N THR A 55 -14.79 6.56 7.22
CA THR A 55 -15.48 6.75 8.49
C THR A 55 -15.25 5.58 9.45
N ALA A 56 -15.35 4.34 8.95
CA ALA A 56 -15.15 3.13 9.74
C ALA A 56 -13.72 3.03 10.33
N LEU A 57 -12.72 3.41 9.54
CA LEU A 57 -11.31 3.44 9.95
C LEU A 57 -10.92 4.72 10.70
N ARG A 58 -11.88 5.62 10.96
CA ARG A 58 -11.68 6.91 11.66
C ARG A 58 -10.61 7.78 11.00
N GLY A 59 -10.55 7.75 9.67
CA GLY A 59 -9.66 8.59 8.88
C GLY A 59 -9.85 10.07 9.19
N LYS A 60 -8.75 10.82 9.21
CA LYS A 60 -8.74 12.27 9.47
C LYS A 60 -8.20 13.09 8.31
N VAL A 61 -7.22 12.54 7.60
CA VAL A 61 -6.49 13.20 6.51
C VAL A 61 -6.31 12.24 5.35
N LEU A 62 -6.08 12.78 4.16
CA LEU A 62 -5.81 12.01 2.94
C LEU A 62 -4.44 12.43 2.36
N PRO A 63 -3.75 11.53 1.64
CA PRO A 63 -4.00 10.08 1.66
C PRO A 63 -3.58 9.46 3.01
N THR A 64 -4.18 8.32 3.37
CA THR A 64 -3.81 7.57 4.59
C THR A 64 -3.69 6.08 4.30
N ILE A 65 -2.61 5.45 4.76
CA ILE A 65 -2.46 3.99 4.76
C ILE A 65 -2.88 3.45 6.14
N CYS A 66 -3.80 2.50 6.11
CA CYS A 66 -4.15 1.67 7.25
C CYS A 66 -3.64 0.25 7.05
N ILE A 67 -3.13 -0.38 8.11
CA ILE A 67 -2.65 -1.77 8.08
C ILE A 67 -3.38 -2.53 9.19
N GLU A 68 -4.08 -3.62 8.84
CA GLU A 68 -4.93 -4.38 9.77
C GLU A 68 -5.93 -3.50 10.55
N GLY A 69 -6.41 -2.43 9.90
CA GLY A 69 -7.36 -1.48 10.49
C GLY A 69 -6.75 -0.33 11.31
N ASP A 70 -5.45 -0.34 11.57
CA ASP A 70 -4.75 0.76 12.26
C ASP A 70 -4.36 1.88 11.29
N LEU A 71 -4.55 3.14 11.68
CA LEU A 71 -4.04 4.30 10.93
C LEU A 71 -2.51 4.42 11.11
N VAL A 72 -1.74 4.05 10.09
CA VAL A 72 -0.27 3.98 10.19
C VAL A 72 0.40 5.22 9.60
N PHE A 73 0.12 5.53 8.33
CA PHE A 73 0.74 6.66 7.64
C PHE A 73 -0.34 7.65 7.23
N GLN A 74 -0.38 8.80 7.88
CA GLN A 74 -1.42 9.82 7.71
C GLN A 74 -0.84 11.05 7.01
N SER A 75 -1.16 11.25 5.73
CA SER A 75 -0.65 12.35 4.89
C SER A 75 0.89 12.41 4.79
N ILE A 76 1.55 11.27 5.01
CA ILE A 76 3.01 11.11 4.92
C ILE A 76 3.28 9.86 4.09
N ILE A 77 4.00 10.01 2.98
CA ILE A 77 4.33 8.89 2.09
C ILE A 77 5.49 8.11 2.73
N PRO A 78 5.30 6.84 3.10
CA PRO A 78 6.34 6.06 3.76
C PRO A 78 7.49 5.76 2.81
N GLN A 79 8.69 5.65 3.38
CA GLN A 79 9.79 5.00 2.66
C GLN A 79 9.59 3.48 2.66
N TYR A 80 10.30 2.82 1.74
CA TYR A 80 10.24 1.37 1.57
C TYR A 80 10.47 0.58 2.88
N GLU A 81 11.52 0.93 3.60
CA GLU A 81 11.88 0.27 4.86
C GLU A 81 10.80 0.49 5.93
N GLU A 82 10.31 1.72 6.08
CA GLU A 82 9.26 2.07 7.05
C GLU A 82 7.96 1.29 6.79
N LEU A 83 7.60 1.14 5.51
CA LEU A 83 6.41 0.36 5.14
C LEU A 83 6.59 -1.12 5.52
N ILE A 84 7.76 -1.70 5.30
CA ILE A 84 8.03 -3.09 5.66
C ILE A 84 8.06 -3.29 7.17
N ASP A 85 8.68 -2.38 7.91
CA ASP A 85 8.65 -2.40 9.37
C ASP A 85 7.22 -2.35 9.91
N ALA A 86 6.38 -1.49 9.33
CA ALA A 86 4.99 -1.37 9.72
C ALA A 86 4.17 -2.64 9.42
N LEU A 87 4.48 -3.34 8.32
CA LEU A 87 3.90 -4.65 7.99
C LEU A 87 4.41 -5.73 8.95
N ALA A 88 5.72 -5.78 9.21
CA ALA A 88 6.34 -6.77 10.09
C ALA A 88 5.81 -6.66 11.54
N ALA A 89 5.60 -5.44 12.02
CA ALA A 89 5.00 -5.17 13.33
C ALA A 89 3.56 -5.71 13.46
N ARG A 90 2.86 -5.91 12.33
CA ARG A 90 1.47 -6.38 12.25
C ARG A 90 1.35 -7.75 11.59
N ALA A 91 2.46 -8.47 11.47
CA ALA A 91 2.45 -9.79 10.85
C ALA A 91 1.64 -10.79 11.71
N PRO A 92 0.84 -11.67 11.09
CA PRO A 92 0.00 -12.65 11.81
C PRO A 92 0.82 -13.73 12.53
N GLY A 93 2.13 -13.84 12.27
CA GLY A 93 3.01 -14.78 12.95
C GLY A 93 4.50 -14.52 12.70
N GLU A 94 5.34 -15.20 13.47
CA GLU A 94 6.80 -15.00 13.46
C GLU A 94 7.44 -15.30 12.10
N ALA A 95 6.95 -16.32 11.39
CA ALA A 95 7.47 -16.69 10.07
C ALA A 95 7.24 -15.59 9.01
N VAL A 96 6.09 -14.91 9.05
CA VAL A 96 5.79 -13.80 8.12
C VAL A 96 6.62 -12.58 8.49
N ARG A 97 6.72 -12.27 9.79
CA ARG A 97 7.55 -11.18 10.32
C ARG A 97 9.02 -11.35 9.90
N ASP A 98 9.61 -12.50 10.16
CA ASP A 98 11.01 -12.79 9.84
C ASP A 98 11.29 -12.69 8.34
N ARG A 99 10.36 -13.20 7.52
CA ARG A 99 10.43 -13.07 6.07
C ARG A 99 10.38 -11.60 5.60
N LEU A 100 9.52 -10.77 6.18
CA LEU A 100 9.47 -9.34 5.86
C LEU A 100 10.77 -8.63 6.21
N LEU A 101 11.30 -8.88 7.41
CA LEU A 101 12.54 -8.26 7.88
C LEU A 101 13.77 -8.73 7.07
N SER A 102 13.82 -10.01 6.69
CA SER A 102 14.86 -10.54 5.81
C SER A 102 14.84 -9.88 4.43
N LEU A 103 13.65 -9.64 3.87
CA LEU A 103 13.51 -8.94 2.58
C LEU A 103 13.88 -7.46 2.66
N ARG A 104 13.67 -6.81 3.81
CA ARG A 104 14.17 -5.44 4.05
C ARG A 104 15.70 -5.41 4.06
N ASP A 105 16.33 -6.35 4.79
CA ASP A 105 17.79 -6.41 4.97
C ASP A 105 18.55 -6.79 3.69
N ALA A 106 17.93 -7.65 2.86
CA ALA A 106 18.45 -7.99 1.53
C ALA A 106 18.55 -6.77 0.58
N GLY A 107 17.93 -5.64 0.94
CA GLY A 107 17.98 -4.40 0.18
C GLY A 107 16.98 -4.35 -0.96
N PHE A 108 16.70 -3.13 -1.42
CA PHE A 108 15.77 -2.87 -2.51
C PHE A 108 16.50 -2.91 -3.85
N ASP A 109 16.14 -3.85 -4.71
CA ASP A 109 16.70 -3.96 -6.06
C ASP A 109 16.03 -2.92 -6.98
N PHE A 110 16.63 -1.74 -7.07
CA PHE A 110 16.10 -0.60 -7.83
C PHE A 110 15.94 -0.89 -9.34
N ASP A 111 16.69 -1.87 -9.88
CA ASP A 111 16.67 -2.23 -11.30
C ASP A 111 15.31 -2.83 -11.72
N ARG A 112 14.61 -3.48 -10.77
CA ARG A 112 13.32 -4.16 -11.01
C ARG A 112 12.08 -3.34 -10.67
N ILE A 113 12.24 -2.08 -10.27
CA ILE A 113 11.11 -1.16 -9.94
C ILE A 113 10.12 -1.09 -11.08
N LYS A 114 10.62 -0.95 -12.32
CA LYS A 114 9.78 -0.80 -13.52
C LYS A 114 8.90 -2.03 -13.73
N GLU A 115 9.47 -3.22 -13.56
CA GLU A 115 8.75 -4.49 -13.71
C GLU A 115 7.67 -4.68 -12.63
N ASN A 116 7.92 -4.23 -11.40
CA ASN A 116 6.95 -4.30 -10.31
C ASN A 116 5.78 -3.32 -10.53
N LEU A 117 6.08 -2.09 -10.95
CA LEU A 117 5.09 -1.07 -11.31
C LEU A 117 4.19 -1.54 -12.48
N GLU A 118 4.79 -2.13 -13.51
CA GLU A 118 4.06 -2.64 -14.69
C GLU A 118 3.14 -3.83 -14.34
N LYS A 119 3.58 -4.71 -13.43
CA LYS A 119 2.76 -5.82 -12.90
C LYS A 119 1.63 -5.32 -12.00
N ALA A 120 1.88 -4.27 -11.21
CA ALA A 120 0.87 -3.64 -10.36
C ALA A 120 -0.16 -2.80 -11.15
N GLY A 121 0.03 -2.63 -12.47
CA GLY A 121 -0.91 -1.89 -13.31
C GLY A 121 -0.87 -0.37 -13.09
N ALA A 122 0.17 0.14 -12.43
CA ALA A 122 0.39 1.57 -12.28
C ALA A 122 0.48 2.23 -13.66
N GLY A 123 -0.49 3.08 -13.99
CA GLY A 123 -0.55 3.80 -15.26
C GLY A 123 -1.43 3.19 -16.37
N ARG A 124 -2.09 2.03 -16.19
CA ARG A 124 -3.04 1.53 -17.20
C ARG A 124 -4.34 2.35 -17.28
N ASN A 125 -4.64 3.17 -16.28
CA ASN A 125 -5.84 4.03 -16.23
C ASN A 125 -5.53 5.53 -16.36
N THR A 126 -4.29 5.96 -16.61
CA THR A 126 -3.94 7.40 -16.67
C THR A 126 -4.07 8.04 -18.04
N ARG A 127 -4.64 7.36 -19.05
CA ARG A 127 -5.03 8.04 -20.32
C ARG A 127 -6.03 7.25 -21.16
N THR A 128 -7.32 7.30 -20.84
CA THR A 128 -8.35 7.09 -21.88
C THR A 128 -8.51 8.41 -22.62
N GLY A 129 -7.57 8.67 -23.52
CA GLY A 129 -7.63 9.80 -24.45
C GLY A 129 -7.99 9.31 -25.84
N LYS A 130 -9.28 9.13 -26.11
CA LYS A 130 -9.90 9.53 -27.37
C LYS A 130 -11.40 9.67 -27.20
#